data_AF-A0A1Q7B850-F1
#
_entry.id   AF-A0A1Q7B850-F1
#
_cell.length_a   1.000
_cell.length_b   1.000
_cell.length_c   1.000
_cell.angle_alpha   90.00
_cell.angle_beta   90.00
_cell.angle_gamma   90.00
#
_symmetry.space_group_name_H-M   'P 1'
#
loop_
_entity.id
_entity.type
_entity.pdbx_description
1 polymer ?
#
loop_
_entity_poly.entity_id
_entity_poly.type
_entity_poly.pdbx_seq_one_letter_code
_entity_poly.pdbx_strand_id
1 'polypeptide(L)' 'MSPIALTDEQLASVMRAAQPLPVHARDSFLQEVAERLQGRELGDGSVARAIREVLPKFFDAPQLERAAGHSKWSR' A
#
# COMPACT_ATOMS: atom_id res chain seq x y z
N MET A 1 -8.92 17.72 8.78
CA MET A 1 -7.96 17.56 7.67
C MET A 1 -8.23 18.63 6.63
N SER A 2 -7.22 19.37 6.18
CA SER A 2 -7.35 20.21 4.98
C SER A 2 -7.09 19.38 3.72
N PRO A 3 -7.69 19.72 2.57
CA PRO A 3 -7.45 19.01 1.31
C PRO A 3 -5.97 18.95 0.92
N ILE A 4 -5.54 17.82 0.34
CA ILE A 4 -4.18 17.60 -0.17
C ILE A 4 -4.18 17.83 -1.68
N ALA A 5 -3.36 18.75 -2.16
CA ALA A 5 -3.26 19.10 -3.58
C ALA A 5 -2.32 18.14 -4.34
N LEU A 6 -2.77 16.91 -4.56
CA LEU A 6 -2.06 15.95 -5.41
C LEU A 6 -2.27 16.27 -6.90
N THR A 7 -1.27 16.00 -7.74
CA THR A 7 -1.48 15.92 -9.19
C THR A 7 -2.26 14.66 -9.55
N ASP A 8 -2.79 14.61 -10.77
CA ASP A 8 -3.52 13.43 -11.27
C ASP A 8 -2.63 12.18 -11.27
N GLU A 9 -1.36 12.29 -11.61
CA GLU A 9 -0.40 11.17 -11.58
C GLU A 9 -0.15 10.67 -10.16
N GLN A 10 -0.03 11.60 -9.21
CA GLN A 10 0.19 11.28 -7.80
C GLN A 10 -1.04 10.60 -7.19
N LEU A 11 -2.22 11.13 -7.47
CA LEU A 11 -3.48 10.51 -7.08
C LEU A 11 -3.61 9.11 -7.68
N ALA A 12 -3.32 8.96 -8.98
CA ALA A 12 -3.35 7.67 -9.65
C ALA A 12 -2.36 6.67 -9.01
N SER A 13 -1.20 7.14 -8.56
CA SER A 13 -0.22 6.31 -7.83
C SER A 13 -0.78 5.77 -6.51
N VAL A 14 -1.40 6.64 -5.70
CA VAL A 14 -2.06 6.25 -4.45
C VAL A 14 -3.19 5.25 -4.70
N MET A 15 -4.03 5.51 -5.70
CA MET A 15 -5.17 4.65 -6.04
C MET A 15 -4.72 3.27 -6.56
N ARG A 16 -3.65 3.21 -7.36
CA ARG A 16 -3.05 1.94 -7.81
C ARG A 16 -2.46 1.13 -6.64
N ALA A 17 -1.89 1.80 -5.64
CA ALA A 17 -1.37 1.11 -4.45
C ALA A 17 -2.49 0.53 -3.56
N ALA A 18 -3.66 1.16 -3.52
CA ALA A 18 -4.82 0.69 -2.76
C ALA A 18 -5.57 -0.47 -3.44
N GLN A 19 -5.49 -0.60 -4.78
CA GLN A 19 -6.16 -1.64 -5.57
C GLN A 19 -6.01 -3.07 -5.03
N PRO A 20 -4.79 -3.57 -4.75
CA PRO A 20 -4.61 -4.94 -4.25
C PRO A 20 -5.08 -5.16 -2.80
N LEU A 21 -5.42 -4.10 -2.07
CA LEU A 21 -5.87 -4.21 -0.68
C LEU A 21 -7.33 -4.68 -0.61
N PRO A 22 -7.70 -5.45 0.43
CA PRO A 22 -9.09 -5.80 0.67
C PRO A 22 -9.92 -4.53 0.93
N VAL A 23 -11.18 -4.53 0.49
CA VAL A 23 -12.05 -3.33 0.48
C VAL A 23 -12.12 -2.64 1.85
N HIS A 24 -12.21 -3.41 2.93
CA HIS A 24 -12.30 -2.89 4.30
C HIS A 24 -11.00 -2.22 4.81
N ALA A 25 -9.85 -2.49 4.18
CA ALA A 25 -8.56 -1.91 4.56
C ALA A 25 -8.21 -0.64 3.77
N ARG A 26 -8.89 -0.40 2.63
CA ARG A 26 -8.57 0.70 1.72
C ARG A 26 -8.76 2.08 2.37
N ASP A 27 -9.84 2.26 3.12
CA ASP A 27 -10.14 3.54 3.77
C ASP A 27 -9.05 3.91 4.79
N SER A 28 -8.73 2.99 5.70
CA SER A 28 -7.66 3.15 6.68
C SER A 28 -6.29 3.38 6.03
N PHE A 29 -5.97 2.66 4.95
CA PHE A 29 -4.76 2.88 4.17
C PHE A 29 -4.69 4.31 3.61
N LEU A 30 -5.75 4.78 2.96
CA LEU A 30 -5.82 6.11 2.36
C LEU A 30 -5.71 7.20 3.42
N GLN A 31 -6.36 7.02 4.57
CA GLN A 31 -6.26 7.95 5.69
C GLN A 31 -4.82 8.03 6.24
N GLU A 32 -4.14 6.90 6.45
CA GLU A 32 -2.78 6.91 6.99
C GLU A 32 -1.74 7.47 6.00
N VAL A 33 -2.00 7.33 4.68
CA VAL A 33 -1.23 8.02 3.63
C VAL A 33 -1.49 9.53 3.67
N ALA A 34 -2.75 9.94 3.76
CA ALA A 34 -3.12 11.36 3.84
C ALA A 34 -2.50 12.05 5.06
N GLU A 35 -2.55 11.42 6.24
CA GLU A 35 -1.92 11.91 7.46
C GLU A 35 -0.41 12.12 7.30
N ARG A 36 0.28 11.24 6.56
CA ARG A 36 1.71 11.39 6.29
C ARG A 36 2.02 12.53 5.33
N LEU A 37 1.17 12.78 4.35
CA LEU A 37 1.37 13.82 3.34
C LEU A 37 0.94 15.20 3.83
N GLN A 38 0.11 15.25 4.88
CA GLN A 38 -0.41 16.49 5.43
C GLN A 38 0.72 17.46 5.83
N GLY A 39 0.65 18.69 5.31
CA GLY A 39 1.58 19.76 5.64
C GLY A 39 3.01 19.55 5.14
N ARG A 40 3.25 18.58 4.26
CA ARG A 40 4.55 18.33 3.62
C ARG A 40 4.62 18.94 2.23
N GLU A 41 5.85 19.19 1.78
CA GLU A 41 6.11 19.47 0.37
C GLU A 41 5.77 18.21 -0.46
N LEU A 42 4.85 18.38 -1.42
CA LEU A 42 4.35 17.29 -2.25
C LEU A 42 5.21 17.15 -3.51
N GLY A 43 5.76 15.96 -3.67
CA GLY A 43 6.42 15.51 -4.89
C GLY A 43 6.37 13.99 -5.00
N ASP A 44 6.65 13.45 -6.18
CA ASP A 44 6.46 12.02 -6.47
C ASP A 44 7.23 11.11 -5.50
N GLY A 45 8.44 11.51 -5.12
CA GLY A 45 9.24 10.78 -4.12
C GLY A 45 8.61 10.77 -2.72
N SER A 46 7.97 11.87 -2.30
CA SER A 46 7.28 11.95 -1.01
C SER A 46 6.03 11.06 -0.97
N VAL A 47 5.26 11.04 -2.08
CA VAL A 47 4.07 10.21 -2.25
C VAL A 47 4.47 8.73 -2.28
N ALA A 48 5.46 8.38 -3.09
CA ALA A 48 5.97 7.01 -3.17
C ALA A 48 6.50 6.51 -1.82
N ARG A 49 7.20 7.37 -1.06
CA ARG A 49 7.68 7.04 0.29
C ARG A 49 6.52 6.81 1.25
N ALA A 50 5.53 7.71 1.29
CA ALA A 50 4.37 7.57 2.17
C ALA A 50 3.61 6.26 1.89
N ILE A 51 3.37 5.93 0.62
CA ILE A 51 2.76 4.66 0.22
C ILE A 51 3.60 3.48 0.73
N ARG A 52 4.92 3.48 0.49
CA ARG A 52 5.80 2.36 0.86
C ARG A 52 5.85 2.10 2.36
N GLU A 53 5.73 3.14 3.18
CA GLU A 53 5.74 3.03 4.64
C GLU A 53 4.41 2.51 5.20
N VAL A 54 3.29 2.80 4.53
CA VAL A 54 1.94 2.46 4.99
C VAL A 54 1.51 1.09 4.49
N LEU A 55 1.76 0.79 3.22
CA LEU A 55 1.24 -0.38 2.52
C LEU A 55 1.48 -1.72 3.26
N PRO A 56 2.67 -2.00 3.85
CA PRO A 56 2.91 -3.27 4.55
C PRO A 56 1.99 -3.51 5.76
N LYS A 57 1.38 -2.48 6.32
CA LYS A 57 0.46 -2.60 7.48
C LYS A 57 -0.91 -3.12 7.07
N PHE A 58 -1.30 -2.92 5.82
CA PHE A 58 -2.62 -3.24 5.28
C PHE A 58 -2.58 -4.36 4.25
N PHE A 59 -1.39 -4.69 3.75
CA PHE A 59 -1.20 -5.78 2.82
C PHE A 59 -1.23 -7.11 3.56
N ASP A 60 -2.32 -7.85 3.40
CA ASP A 60 -2.42 -9.23 3.84
C ASP A 60 -1.90 -10.15 2.73
N ALA A 61 -0.64 -10.55 2.84
CA ALA A 61 -0.04 -11.45 1.87
C ALA A 61 -0.77 -12.80 1.94
N PRO A 62 -1.21 -13.38 0.80
CA PRO A 62 -1.75 -14.72 0.84
C PRO A 62 -0.72 -15.62 1.51
N GLN A 63 -1.17 -16.37 2.53
CA GLN A 63 -0.38 -17.45 3.11
C GLN A 63 -0.13 -18.44 1.98
N LEU A 64 1.01 -18.28 1.30
CA LEU A 64 1.57 -19.32 0.48
C LEU A 64 1.89 -20.43 1.46
N GLU A 65 0.90 -21.29 1.73
CA GLU A 65 1.16 -22.57 2.35
C GLU A 65 2.29 -23.15 1.52
N ARG A 66 3.49 -23.19 2.11
CA ARG A 66 4.57 -24.01 1.62
C ARG A 66 3.96 -25.40 1.66
N ALA A 67 3.38 -25.84 0.56
CA ALA A 67 2.99 -27.22 0.37
C ALA A 67 4.22 -27.98 0.81
N ALA A 68 4.12 -28.64 1.97
CA ALA A 68 5.18 -29.40 2.56
C ALA A 68 5.39 -30.54 1.59
N GLY A 69 6.22 -30.27 0.58
CA GLY A 69 6.55 -31.20 -0.47
C GLY A 69 7.37 -32.26 0.21
N HIS A 70 6.69 -33.32 0.65
CA HIS A 70 7.26 -34.65 0.59
C HIS A 70 7.84 -34.79 -0.81
N SER A 71 9.15 -34.56 -0.91
CA SER A 71 9.86 -34.71 -2.16
C SER A 71 9.70 -36.17 -2.55
N LYS A 72 9.01 -36.42 -3.67
CA LYS A 72 8.78 -37.76 -4.23
C LYS A 72 10.08 -38.51 -4.60
N TRP A 73 11.24 -37.87 -4.41
CA TRP A 73 12.58 -38.36 -4.74
C TRP A 73 13.45 -38.66 -3.52
N SER A 74 12.88 -38.67 -2.32
CA SER A 74 13.56 -39.20 -1.14
C SER A 74 13.52 -40.73 -1.19
N ARG A 75 14.40 -41.35 -1.97
CA ARG A 75 14.63 -42.80 -1.94
C ARG A 75 16.13 -43.09 -1.93
#